data_AF-K9DIG6-F1
#
_entry.id   AF-K9DIG6-F1
#
_cell.length_a   1.000
_cell.length_b   1.000
_cell.length_c   1.000
_cell.angle_alpha   90.00
_cell.angle_beta   90.00
_cell.angle_gamma   90.00
#
_symmetry.space_group_name_H-M   'P 1'
#
loop_
_entity.id
_entity.type
_entity.pdbx_description
1 polymer ?
#
loop_
_entity_poly.entity_id
_entity_poly.type
_entity_poly.pdbx_seq_one_letter_code
_entity_poly.pdbx_strand_id
1 'polypeptide(L)'
;MLYLDASYNSTFALMHEDYQQDAVPVPIGTDMMKVYVLSPLDLIVSKIARLSDPDKEDIQNMIHRFHISAEEIEKRAEEALGGYVGNTDYLRMNLREVLTMARQNDSTGRSLTDA
;
A
#
# COMPACT_ATOMS: atom_id res chain seq x y z
N MET A 1 -14.74 -13.98 -10.09
CA MET A 1 -15.26 -14.73 -8.92
C MET A 1 -14.87 -13.95 -7.68
N LEU A 2 -15.82 -13.63 -6.79
CA LEU A 2 -15.54 -13.00 -5.51
C LEU A 2 -15.29 -14.12 -4.48
N TYR A 3 -14.19 -14.05 -3.75
CA TYR A 3 -13.82 -15.00 -2.71
C TYR A 3 -13.65 -14.26 -1.38
N LEU A 4 -14.35 -14.74 -0.34
CA LEU A 4 -14.24 -14.20 1.02
C LEU A 4 -13.41 -15.19 1.85
N ASP A 5 -12.26 -14.74 2.32
CA ASP A 5 -11.40 -15.52 3.20
C ASP A 5 -11.87 -15.40 4.65
N ALA A 6 -12.55 -16.43 5.15
CA ALA A 6 -13.03 -16.48 6.53
C ALA A 6 -11.90 -16.63 7.57
N SER A 7 -10.68 -16.93 7.12
CA SER A 7 -9.49 -17.09 7.98
C SER A 7 -8.57 -15.86 7.94
N TYR A 8 -8.96 -14.80 7.22
CA TYR A 8 -8.15 -13.60 7.11
C TYR A 8 -7.94 -12.93 8.48
N ASN A 9 -6.67 -12.63 8.79
CA ASN A 9 -6.27 -11.90 9.99
C ASN A 9 -5.32 -10.76 9.59
N SER A 10 -5.70 -9.53 9.93
CA SER A 10 -4.95 -8.32 9.57
C SER A 10 -3.62 -8.17 10.31
N THR A 11 -3.40 -8.86 11.44
CA THR A 11 -2.16 -8.78 12.24
C THR A 11 -0.91 -9.22 11.45
N PHE A 12 -1.05 -10.04 10.41
CA PHE A 12 0.06 -10.50 9.59
C PHE A 12 0.41 -9.57 8.42
N ALA A 13 -0.41 -8.55 8.17
CA ALA A 13 -0.08 -7.50 7.21
C ALA A 13 0.62 -6.34 7.92
N LEU A 14 1.48 -5.61 7.20
CA LEU A 14 1.95 -4.30 7.69
C LEU A 14 0.79 -3.32 7.53
N MET A 15 0.09 -3.02 8.62
CA MET A 15 -1.11 -2.19 8.63
C MET A 15 -0.95 -1.07 9.65
N HIS A 16 -1.23 0.15 9.24
CA HIS A 16 -1.30 1.28 10.17
C HIS A 16 -2.51 1.15 11.08
N GLU A 17 -2.44 1.64 12.32
CA GLU A 17 -3.55 1.53 13.29
C GLU A 17 -4.86 2.19 12.81
N ASP A 18 -4.75 3.32 12.12
CA ASP A 18 -5.89 4.09 11.58
C ASP A 18 -6.42 3.61 10.20
N TYR A 19 -5.98 2.45 9.70
CA TYR A 19 -6.34 2.01 8.34
C TYR A 19 -7.85 1.87 8.10
N GLN A 20 -8.65 1.65 9.15
CA GLN A 20 -10.11 1.51 9.04
C GLN A 20 -10.79 2.87 8.87
N GLN A 21 -10.25 3.91 9.50
CA GLN A 21 -10.69 5.29 9.39
C GLN A 21 -10.34 5.84 8.00
N ASP A 22 -9.18 5.45 7.47
CA ASP A 22 -8.68 5.87 6.16
C ASP A 22 -9.26 5.06 4.99
N ALA A 23 -10.06 4.02 5.28
CA ALA A 23 -10.63 3.15 4.27
C ALA A 23 -11.63 3.88 3.36
N VAL A 24 -11.55 3.61 2.06
CA VAL A 24 -12.35 4.27 1.02
C VAL A 24 -13.60 3.43 0.71
N PRO A 25 -14.81 4.02 0.70
CA PRO A 25 -16.03 3.28 0.37
C PRO A 25 -16.09 2.90 -1.12
N VAL A 26 -16.55 1.69 -1.41
CA VAL A 26 -16.76 1.19 -2.78
C VAL A 26 -18.26 1.08 -3.05
N PRO A 27 -18.80 1.83 -4.02
CA PRO A 27 -20.20 1.70 -4.39
C PRO A 27 -20.43 0.39 -5.14
N ILE A 28 -21.00 -0.60 -4.45
CA ILE A 28 -21.30 -1.93 -5.02
C ILE A 28 -22.76 -2.10 -5.48
N GLY A 29 -23.53 -1.01 -5.53
CA GLY A 29 -24.90 -1.00 -6.06
C GLY A 29 -25.95 -1.69 -5.18
N THR A 30 -25.69 -1.84 -3.88
CA THR A 30 -26.63 -2.41 -2.91
C THR A 30 -26.47 -1.73 -1.54
N ASP A 31 -27.58 -1.59 -0.82
CA ASP A 31 -27.61 -1.06 0.56
C ASP A 31 -27.48 -2.17 1.62
N MET A 32 -27.47 -3.45 1.21
CA MET A 32 -27.37 -4.59 2.13
C MET A 32 -26.00 -4.70 2.81
N MET A 33 -24.96 -4.13 2.20
CA MET A 33 -23.61 -4.15 2.73
C MET A 33 -22.85 -2.89 2.30
N LYS A 34 -22.06 -2.34 3.23
CA LYS A 34 -21.08 -1.29 2.92
C LYS A 34 -19.72 -1.94 2.74
N VAL A 35 -19.14 -1.80 1.56
CA VAL A 35 -17.79 -2.29 1.25
C VAL A 35 -16.82 -1.13 1.31
N TYR A 36 -15.71 -1.35 2.01
CA TYR A 36 -14.59 -0.43 2.10
C TYR A 36 -13.33 -1.14 1.64
N VAL A 37 -12.43 -0.40 1.00
CA VAL A 37 -11.09 -0.86 0.63
C VAL A 37 -10.06 0.00 1.34
N LEU A 38 -8.84 -0.50 1.48
CA LEU A 38 -7.74 0.30 2.00
C LEU A 38 -7.54 1.56 1.16
N SER A 39 -7.09 2.64 1.82
CA SER A 39 -6.56 3.79 1.09
C SER A 39 -5.44 3.33 0.13
N PRO A 40 -5.20 4.02 -0.99
CA PRO A 40 -4.11 3.65 -1.89
C PRO A 40 -2.74 3.54 -1.19
N LEU A 41 -2.47 4.44 -0.24
CA LEU A 41 -1.25 4.43 0.56
C LEU A 41 -1.17 3.20 1.47
N ASP A 42 -2.24 2.90 2.20
CA ASP A 42 -2.30 1.73 3.08
C ASP A 42 -2.24 0.42 2.29
N LEU A 43 -2.81 0.39 1.08
CA LEU A 43 -2.74 -0.77 0.20
C LEU A 43 -1.29 -1.03 -0.24
N ILE A 44 -0.53 0.01 -0.60
CA ILE A 44 0.92 -0.11 -0.87
C ILE A 44 1.63 -0.67 0.36
N VAL A 45 1.43 -0.06 1.53
CA VAL A 45 2.09 -0.46 2.80
C VAL A 45 1.79 -1.91 3.16
N SER A 46 0.54 -2.36 3.00
CA SER A 46 0.12 -3.74 3.27
C SER A 46 0.84 -4.80 2.43
N LYS A 47 1.31 -4.43 1.23
CA LYS A 47 2.02 -5.32 0.31
C LYS A 47 3.51 -5.45 0.64
N ILE A 48 4.10 -4.51 1.37
CA ILE A 48 5.54 -4.49 1.67
C ILE A 48 5.98 -5.71 2.49
N ALA A 49 5.15 -6.16 3.44
CA ALA A 49 5.48 -7.31 4.31
C ALA A 49 5.70 -8.62 3.56
N ARG A 50 5.08 -8.77 2.38
CA ARG A 50 5.13 -9.99 1.55
C ARG A 50 5.31 -9.69 0.07
N LEU A 51 6.13 -8.69 -0.22
CA LEU A 51 6.34 -8.17 -1.57
C LEU A 51 6.68 -9.31 -2.54
N SER A 52 5.83 -9.48 -3.55
CA SER A 52 6.01 -10.43 -4.65
C SER A 52 6.09 -9.68 -5.98
N ASP A 53 6.52 -10.35 -7.06
CA ASP A 53 6.65 -9.68 -8.36
C ASP A 53 5.33 -9.05 -8.87
N PRO A 54 4.16 -9.71 -8.76
CA PRO A 54 2.88 -9.06 -9.06
C PRO A 54 2.59 -7.81 -8.22
N ASP A 55 3.06 -7.78 -6.97
CA ASP A 55 2.85 -6.61 -6.11
C ASP A 55 3.63 -5.39 -6.58
N LYS A 56 4.78 -5.57 -7.24
CA LYS A 56 5.63 -4.47 -7.72
C LYS A 56 4.92 -3.66 -8.82
N GLU A 57 4.32 -4.34 -9.79
CA GLU A 57 3.56 -3.69 -10.87
C GLU A 57 2.35 -2.95 -10.31
N ASP A 58 1.59 -3.58 -9.41
CA ASP A 58 0.46 -2.95 -8.73
C ASP A 58 0.88 -1.69 -7.94
N ILE A 59 1.98 -1.76 -7.20
CA ILE A 59 2.51 -0.64 -6.41
C ILE A 59 2.94 0.49 -7.33
N GLN A 60 3.69 0.23 -8.40
CA GLN A 60 4.10 1.27 -9.37
C GLN A 60 2.89 1.96 -9.99
N ASN A 61 1.87 1.18 -10.39
CA ASN A 61 0.63 1.72 -10.94
C ASN A 61 -0.11 2.60 -9.93
N MET A 62 -0.16 2.21 -8.65
CA MET A 62 -0.78 3.01 -7.59
C MET A 62 0.00 4.30 -7.31
N ILE A 63 1.33 4.22 -7.17
CA ILE A 63 2.21 5.38 -6.97
C ILE A 63 1.98 6.40 -8.08
N HIS A 64 1.99 5.96 -9.34
CA HIS A 64 1.78 6.82 -10.49
C HIS A 64 0.37 7.44 -10.50
N ARG A 65 -0.67 6.61 -10.36
CA ARG A 65 -2.07 7.06 -10.47
C ARG A 65 -2.47 8.01 -9.35
N PHE A 66 -1.99 7.76 -8.13
CA PHE A 66 -2.38 8.52 -6.94
C PHE A 66 -1.36 9.57 -6.51
N HIS A 67 -0.26 9.72 -7.28
CA HIS A 67 0.82 10.69 -7.00
C HIS A 67 1.39 10.55 -5.58
N ILE A 68 1.58 9.30 -5.14
CA ILE A 68 2.08 9.00 -3.80
C ILE A 68 3.60 9.09 -3.81
N SER A 69 4.15 9.92 -2.92
CA SER A 69 5.58 10.14 -2.79
C SER A 69 6.29 9.02 -2.00
N ALA A 70 7.60 8.92 -2.17
CA ALA A 70 8.42 8.02 -1.36
C ALA A 70 8.35 8.36 0.13
N GLU A 71 8.29 9.65 0.46
CA GLU A 71 8.22 10.15 1.84
C GLU A 71 6.90 9.75 2.52
N GLU A 72 5.78 9.80 1.80
CA GLU A 72 4.49 9.32 2.31
C GLU A 72 4.50 7.82 2.59
N ILE A 73 5.10 7.02 1.71
CA ILE A 73 5.23 5.57 1.89
C ILE A 73 6.13 5.24 3.08
N GLU A 74 7.30 5.89 3.16
CA GLU A 74 8.27 5.67 4.24
C GLU A 74 7.65 5.99 5.59
N LYS A 75 7.08 7.19 5.73
CA LYS A 75 6.42 7.63 6.96
C LYS A 75 5.31 6.65 7.36
N ARG A 76 4.42 6.30 6.43
CA ARG A 76 3.27 5.44 6.75
C ARG A 76 3.70 4.02 7.12
N ALA A 77 4.72 3.49 6.46
CA ALA A 77 5.29 2.19 6.79
C ALA A 77 5.94 2.21 8.18
N GLU A 78 6.66 3.28 8.54
CA GLU A 78 7.27 3.45 9.86
C GLU A 78 6.22 3.52 10.98
N GLU A 79 5.15 4.29 10.77
CA GLU A 79 4.03 4.38 11.71
C GLU A 79 3.36 3.00 11.90
N ALA A 80 3.25 2.19 10.84
CA ALA A 80 2.69 0.84 10.90
C ALA A 80 3.60 -0.20 11.58
N LEU A 81 4.92 0.05 11.71
CA LEU A 81 5.86 -0.92 12.28
C LEU A 81 5.55 -1.31 13.72
N GLY A 82 4.96 -0.40 14.50
CA GLY A 82 4.67 -0.63 15.93
C GLY A 82 3.73 -1.83 16.17
N GLY A 83 2.85 -2.13 15.20
CA GLY A 83 1.90 -3.25 15.27
C GLY A 83 2.31 -4.48 14.45
N TYR A 84 3.45 -4.44 13.74
CA TYR A 84 3.82 -5.49 12.81
C TYR A 84 4.38 -6.74 13.50
N VAL A 85 3.78 -7.90 13.19
CA VAL A 85 4.25 -9.20 13.66
C VAL A 85 4.90 -9.96 12.50
N GLY A 86 6.22 -9.97 12.45
CA GLY A 86 6.97 -10.67 11.40
C GLY A 86 8.46 -10.35 11.39
N ASN A 87 9.16 -10.77 10.33
CA ASN A 87 10.58 -10.48 10.17
C ASN A 87 10.78 -9.03 9.68
N THR A 88 11.30 -8.18 10.56
CA THR A 88 11.52 -6.75 10.27
C THR A 88 12.68 -6.50 9.30
N ASP A 89 13.64 -7.41 9.19
CA ASP A 89 14.79 -7.24 8.29
C ASP A 89 14.37 -7.42 6.82
N TYR A 90 13.59 -8.47 6.55
CA TYR A 90 12.98 -8.66 5.23
C TYR A 90 12.04 -7.51 4.88
N LEU A 91 11.22 -7.05 5.85
CA LEU A 91 10.34 -5.91 5.65
C LEU A 91 11.12 -4.65 5.24
N ARG A 92 12.22 -4.33 5.92
CA ARG A 92 13.08 -3.18 5.59
C ARG A 92 13.77 -3.33 4.22
N MET A 93 14.10 -4.55 3.79
CA MET A 93 14.58 -4.79 2.43
C MET A 93 13.51 -4.46 1.39
N ASN A 94 12.29 -4.97 1.58
CA ASN A 94 11.16 -4.71 0.69
C ASN A 94 10.78 -3.23 0.67
N LEU A 95 10.80 -2.56 1.82
CA LEU A 95 10.54 -1.11 1.92
C LEU A 95 11.54 -0.33 1.07
N ARG A 96 12.84 -0.63 1.18
CA ARG A 96 13.87 0.04 0.35
C ARG A 96 13.65 -0.15 -1.15
N GLU A 97 13.19 -1.33 -1.57
CA GLU A 97 12.85 -1.59 -2.97
C GLU A 97 11.67 -0.72 -3.41
N VAL A 98 10.58 -0.67 -2.64
CA VAL A 98 9.41 0.16 -2.92
C VAL A 98 9.75 1.66 -2.95
N LEU A 99 10.57 2.15 -2.01
CA LEU A 99 11.02 3.54 -1.98
C LEU A 99 11.88 3.89 -3.21
N THR A 100 12.65 2.94 -3.72
CA THR A 100 13.42 3.13 -4.96
C THR A 100 12.49 3.28 -6.15
N MET A 101 11.43 2.47 -6.24
CA MET A 101 10.42 2.58 -7.30
C MET A 101 9.69 3.93 -7.25
N ALA A 102 9.30 4.38 -6.05
CA ALA A 102 8.63 5.67 -5.87
C ALA A 102 9.51 6.85 -6.33
N ARG A 103 10.79 6.87 -5.92
CA ARG A 103 11.74 7.93 -6.31
C ARG A 103 12.03 7.97 -7.81
N GLN A 104 12.00 6.82 -8.48
CA GLN A 104 12.15 6.75 -9.95
C GLN A 104 10.93 7.32 -10.69
N ASN A 105 9.74 7.21 -10.11
CA ASN A 105 8.54 7.81 -10.67
C ASN A 105 8.60 9.35 -10.59
N ASP A 106 9.09 9.90 -9.48
CA ASP A 106 9.22 11.36 -9.30
C ASP A 106 10.22 12.00 -10.28
N SER A 107 11.31 11.31 -10.59
CA SER A 107 12.30 11.79 -11.56
C SER A 107 11.78 11.72 -13.00
N THR A 108 10.96 10.71 -13.32
CA THR A 108 10.33 10.56 -14.64
C THR A 108 9.23 11.61 -14.86
N GLY A 109 8.45 11.92 -13.82
CA GLY A 109 7.39 12.93 -13.87
C GLY A 109 7.89 14.37 -14.09
N ARG A 110 9.04 14.73 -13.50
CA ARG A 110 9.67 16.05 -13.72
C ARG A 110 10.20 16.22 -15.15
N SER A 111 10.73 15.16 -15.76
CA SER A 111 11.28 15.24 -17.11
C SER A 111 10.23 15.44 -18.22
N LEU A 112 8.95 15.17 -17.95
CA LEU A 112 7.83 15.34 -18.90
C LEU A 112 7.10 16.68 -18.76
N THR A 113 7.32 17.41 -17.67
CA THR A 113 6.70 18.73 -17.42
C THR A 113 7.60 19.91 -17.85
N ASP A 114 8.88 19.63 -18.14
CA ASP A 114 9.88 20.61 -18.60
C ASP A 114 10.11 20.63 -20.13
N ALA A 115 9.20 20.04 -20.94
CA ALA A 115 9.26 20.00 -22.40
C ALA A 115 7.99 20.58 -23.05
#